data_AF-A0A1G6GRM0-F1
#
_entry.id   AF-A0A1G6GRM0-F1
#
_cell.length_a   1.000
_cell.length_b   1.000
_cell.length_c   1.000
_cell.angle_alpha   90.00
_cell.angle_beta   90.00
_cell.angle_gamma   90.00
#
_symmetry.space_group_name_H-M   'P 1'
#
loop_
_entity.id
_entity.type
_entity.pdbx_description
1 polymer ?
#
loop_
_entity_poly.entity_id
_entity_poly.type
_entity_poly.pdbx_seq_one_letter_code
_entity_poly.pdbx_strand_id
1 'polypeptide(L)' 'MAGSAEEPDTTTIQVTKKQARDEKSAVEMARTVYLAMNRRPAPSAVTVEARKDSWDITFTEA' A
#
# COMPACT_ATOMS: atom_id res chain seq x y z
N MET A 1 -11.45 3.59 -31.30
CA MET A 1 -11.20 2.85 -30.03
C MET A 1 -10.07 3.57 -29.33
N ALA A 2 -10.38 4.33 -28.27
CA ALA A 2 -9.34 4.89 -27.41
C ALA A 2 -8.80 3.72 -26.58
N GLY A 3 -7.53 3.39 -26.78
CA GLY A 3 -6.83 2.50 -25.87
C GLY A 3 -6.74 3.24 -24.54
N SER A 4 -7.58 2.85 -23.59
CA SER A 4 -7.32 3.14 -22.20
C SER A 4 -5.98 2.50 -21.90
N ALA A 5 -4.95 3.29 -21.63
CA ALA A 5 -3.81 2.78 -20.90
C ALA A 5 -4.40 2.14 -19.65
N GLU A 6 -4.27 0.81 -19.50
CA GLU A 6 -4.59 0.13 -18.25
C GLU A 6 -3.76 0.83 -17.17
N GLU A 7 -4.40 1.69 -16.38
CA GLU A 7 -3.76 2.26 -15.20
C GLU A 7 -3.44 1.07 -14.29
N PRO A 8 -2.19 0.94 -13.81
CA PRO A 8 -1.83 -0.21 -12.99
C PRO A 8 -2.72 -0.24 -11.76
N ASP A 9 -3.29 -1.42 -11.46
CA ASP A 9 -4.11 -1.60 -10.27
C ASP A 9 -3.29 -1.22 -9.04
N THR A 10 -3.75 -0.19 -8.34
CA THR A 10 -3.07 0.32 -7.15
C THR A 10 -3.97 0.22 -5.94
N THR A 11 -3.40 -0.20 -4.81
CA THR A 11 -4.10 -0.26 -3.53
C THR A 11 -3.34 0.55 -2.51
N THR A 12 -3.95 1.63 -2.03
CA THR A 12 -3.38 2.45 -0.95
C THR A 12 -3.97 2.06 0.38
N ILE A 13 -3.10 1.77 1.35
CA ILE A 13 -3.46 1.47 2.73
C ILE A 13 -2.81 2.52 3.61
N GLN A 14 -3.65 3.27 4.33
CA GLN A 14 -3.19 4.25 5.30
C GLN A 14 -2.90 3.55 6.63
N VAL A 15 -1.72 3.82 7.20
CA VAL A 15 -1.32 3.36 8.52
C VAL A 15 -0.94 4.56 9.38
N THR A 16 -1.60 4.72 10.52
CA THR A 16 -1.33 5.83 11.43
C THR A 16 -0.09 5.58 12.30
N LYS A 17 0.57 6.65 12.77
CA LYS A 17 1.69 6.56 13.73
C LYS A 17 1.30 6.00 15.11
N LYS A 18 0.01 5.85 15.37
CA LYS A 18 -0.50 5.13 16.55
C LYS A 18 -0.48 3.62 16.36
N GLN A 19 -0.56 3.15 15.12
CA GLN A 19 -0.60 1.73 14.75
C GLN A 19 0.81 1.18 14.47
N ALA A 20 1.69 1.96 13.87
CA ALA A 20 3.06 1.58 13.56
C ALA A 20 4.08 2.55 14.19
N ARG A 21 5.18 1.99 14.72
CA ARG A 21 6.24 2.76 15.41
C ARG A 21 7.21 3.44 14.44
N ASP A 22 7.35 2.87 13.26
CA ASP A 22 8.27 3.31 12.21
C ASP A 22 7.71 2.91 10.84
N GLU A 23 8.34 3.40 9.77
CA GLU A 23 7.94 3.15 8.39
C GLU A 23 7.94 1.66 8.04
N LYS A 24 8.94 0.90 8.50
CA LYS A 24 9.05 -0.52 8.22
C LYS A 24 7.86 -1.28 8.81
N SER A 25 7.53 -0.99 10.07
CA SER A 25 6.37 -1.54 10.76
C SER A 25 5.06 -1.17 10.05
N ALA A 26 4.97 0.04 9.49
CA ALA A 26 3.81 0.50 8.74
C ALA A 26 3.64 -0.28 7.43
N VAL A 27 4.74 -0.53 6.70
CA VAL A 27 4.74 -1.35 5.49
C VAL A 27 4.36 -2.81 5.80
N GLU A 28 4.91 -3.42 6.85
CA GLU A 28 4.55 -4.80 7.23
C GLU A 28 3.08 -4.93 7.63
N MET A 29 2.56 -3.94 8.36
CA MET A 29 1.14 -3.87 8.69
C MET A 29 0.28 -3.72 7.44
N ALA A 30 0.65 -2.81 6.54
CA ALA A 30 -0.07 -2.60 5.29
C ALA A 30 -0.05 -3.85 4.39
N ARG A 31 1.06 -4.60 4.34
CA ARG A 31 1.14 -5.90 3.64
C ARG A 31 0.17 -6.93 4.21
N THR A 32 0.02 -6.95 5.54
CA THR A 32 -0.92 -7.85 6.22
C THR A 32 -2.37 -7.49 5.89
N VAL A 33 -2.70 -6.20 5.90
CA VAL A 33 -4.03 -5.70 5.51
C VAL A 33 -4.30 -5.99 4.03
N TYR A 34 -3.33 -5.75 3.15
CA TYR A 34 -3.45 -6.07 1.73
C TYR A 34 -3.75 -7.56 1.50
N LEU A 35 -3.03 -8.44 2.19
CA LEU A 35 -3.25 -9.88 2.12
C LEU A 35 -4.66 -10.26 2.58
N ALA A 36 -5.14 -9.69 3.67
CA ALA A 36 -6.48 -9.95 4.18
C ALA A 36 -7.59 -9.48 3.22
N MET A 37 -7.39 -8.32 2.57
CA MET A 37 -8.36 -7.74 1.64
C MET A 37 -8.38 -8.46 0.29
N ASN A 38 -7.21 -8.68 -0.31
CA ASN A 38 -7.09 -9.19 -1.67
C ASN A 38 -6.90 -10.72 -1.73
N ARG A 39 -6.74 -11.38 -0.58
CA ARG A 39 -6.45 -12.83 -0.46
C ARG A 39 -5.23 -13.28 -1.27
N ARG A 40 -4.30 -12.35 -1.54
CA ARG A 40 -3.05 -12.56 -2.28
C ARG A 40 -1.93 -11.77 -1.61
N PRO A 41 -0.67 -12.23 -1.70
CA PRO A 41 0.46 -11.50 -1.12
C PRO A 41 0.59 -10.12 -1.76
N ALA A 42 1.01 -9.14 -0.95
CA ALA A 42 1.27 -7.80 -1.44
C ALA A 42 2.40 -7.80 -2.48
N PRO A 43 2.26 -7.04 -3.58
CA PRO A 43 3.31 -6.93 -4.59
C PRO A 43 4.58 -6.31 -4.01
N SER A 44 5.72 -6.56 -4.68
CA SER A 44 7.02 -6.05 -4.27
C SER A 44 7.16 -4.53 -4.53
N ALA A 45 6.46 -4.03 -5.54
CA ALA A 45 6.38 -2.60 -5.84
C ALA A 45 5.53 -1.90 -4.76
N VAL A 46 6.21 -1.12 -3.92
CA VAL A 46 5.60 -0.37 -2.81
C VAL A 46 6.10 1.06 -2.86
N THR A 47 5.18 2.03 -2.78
CA THR A 47 5.47 3.44 -2.56
C THR A 47 4.96 3.84 -1.18
N VAL A 48 5.79 4.56 -0.42
CA VAL A 48 5.42 5.03 0.91
C VAL A 48 5.48 6.55 0.92
N GLU A 49 4.35 7.19 1.21
CA GLU A 49 4.28 8.63 1.46
C GLU A 49 4.14 8.89 2.96
N ALA A 50 5.17 9.46 3.57
CA ALA A 50 5.11 9.89 4.97
C ALA A 50 4.28 11.18 5.10
N ARG A 51 3.21 11.11 5.88
CA ARG A 51 2.39 12.25 6.29
C ARG A 51 2.74 12.69 7.71
N LYS A 52 2.13 13.80 8.15
CA LYS A 52 2.31 14.34 9.51
C LYS A 52 2.07 13.28 10.58
N ASP A 53 0.96 12.54 10.47
CA ASP A 53 0.48 11.60 11.49
C ASP A 53 0.26 10.16 10.98
N SER A 54 0.58 9.89 9.71
CA SER A 54 0.39 8.59 9.06
C SER A 54 1.45 8.31 7.99
N TRP A 55 1.42 7.10 7.46
CA TRP A 55 2.07 6.70 6.22
C TRP A 55 0.99 6.19 5.28
N ASP A 56 1.01 6.67 4.04
CA ASP A 56 0.18 6.14 2.97
C ASP A 56 1.04 5.13 2.20
N ILE A 57 0.70 3.85 2.28
CA ILE A 57 1.44 2.76 1.62
C ILE A 57 0.65 2.32 0.39
N THR A 58 1.18 2.58 -0.80
CA THR A 58 0.59 2.20 -2.08
C THR A 58 1.29 0.97 -2.65
N PHE A 59 0.50 -0.07 -2.90
CA PHE A 59 0.91 -1.28 -3.60
C PHE A 59 0.50 -1.17 -5.06
N THR A 60 1.45 -1.41 -5.99
CA THR A 60 1.18 -1.39 -7.44
C THR A 60 1.28 -2.80 -7.99
N GLU A 61 0.22 -3.27 -8.63
CA GLU A 61 0.23 -4.56 -9.33
C GLU A 61 0.95 -4.43 -10.67
N ALA A 62 1.62 -5.50 -11.07
CA ALA A 62 2.38 -5.60 -12.31
C ALA A 62 1.73 -6.61 -13.27
#